data_AF-A0A498LUG0-F1
#
_entry.id   AF-A0A498LUG0-F1
#
_cell.length_a   1.000
_cell.length_b   1.000
_cell.length_c   1.000
_cell.angle_alpha   90.00
_cell.angle_beta   90.00
_cell.angle_gamma   90.00
#
_symmetry.space_group_name_H-M   'P 1'
#
loop_
_entity.id
_entity.type
_entity.pdbx_description
1 polymer ?
#
loop_
_entity_poly.entity_id
_entity_poly.type
_entity_poly.pdbx_seq_one_letter_code
_entity_poly.pdbx_strand_id
1 'polypeptide(L)'
;MGKEQEISTLRQQLRAAHGDVVSSLQNQLEQKQQEAEQREKQFEALSKETEDLKNKYCAVSERCDTLEKQKVPSGELAVVQEQLRDALEKNHNWLVYDQQREAYVQGVLARIKELETQLNEANQALQQQHKETSSDGQSGQVAQRELEAERARVSRTQTELEDLRRRYEEKSREATQAREQLLEDRKREREALQEERRCSSERSARLQGELEEERKRVAELLMQVNLLQKSLMNQKEEQKRIAFLEQQIQLSAKESENDKLDRQTLQHQLQKVLKELRKARDQITRLESAKQQRESRFSEPSSYNRMDFERLTIQDQTTSPSKVHNILDESILECPNCGASYPTSQHRELLAHLDYCFS
;
A
#
# COMPACT_ATOMS: atom_id res chain seq x y z
N MET A 1 6.84 73.77 12.74
CA MET A 1 6.52 73.22 14.08
C MET A 1 5.22 72.42 14.08
N GLY A 2 4.04 72.98 13.75
CA GLY A 2 2.77 72.21 13.84
C GLY A 2 2.63 71.00 12.89
N LYS A 3 3.06 71.12 11.63
CA LYS A 3 2.92 70.05 10.62
C LYS A 3 3.77 68.81 10.91
N GLU A 4 4.94 68.97 11.50
CA GLU A 4 5.83 67.85 11.86
C GLU A 4 5.30 67.04 13.03
N GLN A 5 4.73 67.72 14.04
CA GLN A 5 4.03 67.05 15.13
C GLN A 5 2.83 66.28 14.59
N GLU A 6 2.01 66.89 13.73
CA GLU A 6 0.82 66.23 13.16
C GLU A 6 1.17 64.97 12.33
N ILE A 7 2.24 65.04 11.52
CA ILE A 7 2.75 63.88 10.78
C ILE A 7 3.26 62.79 11.74
N SER A 8 3.93 63.16 12.83
CA SER A 8 4.37 62.20 13.85
C SER A 8 3.20 61.49 14.53
N THR A 9 2.15 62.24 14.88
CA THR A 9 0.94 61.68 15.52
C THR A 9 0.22 60.72 14.58
N LEU A 10 0.06 61.09 13.30
CA LEU A 10 -0.56 60.22 12.29
C LEU A 10 0.24 58.94 12.07
N ARG A 11 1.58 59.01 12.05
CA ARG A 11 2.45 57.82 11.96
C ARG A 11 2.36 56.93 13.18
N GLN A 12 2.19 57.51 14.37
CA GLN A 12 2.04 56.74 15.61
C GLN A 12 0.66 56.07 15.68
N GLN A 13 -0.40 56.76 15.25
CA GLN A 13 -1.74 56.19 15.12
C GLN A 13 -1.77 55.08 14.06
N LEU A 14 -1.09 55.25 12.92
CA LEU A 14 -1.02 54.21 11.88
C LEU A 14 -0.29 52.96 12.40
N ARG A 15 0.81 53.14 13.13
CA ARG A 15 1.55 52.05 13.78
C ARG A 15 0.74 51.38 14.90
N ALA A 16 0.01 52.14 15.70
CA ALA A 16 -0.85 51.58 16.74
C ALA A 16 -2.06 50.83 16.16
N ALA A 17 -2.63 51.32 15.05
CA ALA A 17 -3.82 50.71 14.44
C ALA A 17 -3.50 49.52 13.52
N HIS A 18 -2.31 49.47 12.90
CA HIS A 18 -1.97 48.45 11.90
C HIS A 18 -0.71 47.64 12.24
N GLY A 19 0.02 48.00 13.30
CA GLY A 19 1.25 47.30 13.71
C GLY A 19 1.04 45.84 14.03
N ASP A 20 -0.03 45.52 14.78
CA ASP A 20 -0.36 44.13 15.16
C ASP A 20 -0.70 43.27 13.93
N VAL A 21 -1.37 43.87 12.93
CA VAL A 21 -1.70 43.19 11.66
C VAL A 21 -0.43 42.91 10.86
N VAL A 22 0.49 43.88 10.78
CA VAL A 22 1.77 43.72 10.09
C VAL A 22 2.64 42.66 10.77
N SER A 23 2.73 42.66 12.10
CA SER A 23 3.47 41.63 12.85
C SER A 23 2.84 40.25 12.72
N SER A 24 1.51 40.15 12.71
CA SER A 24 0.80 38.89 12.48
C SER A 24 1.08 38.32 11.08
N LEU A 25 1.05 39.17 10.04
CA LEU A 25 1.37 38.78 8.67
C LEU A 25 2.84 38.37 8.51
N GLN A 26 3.77 39.08 9.17
CA GLN A 26 5.19 38.71 9.17
C GLN A 26 5.40 37.32 9.80
N ASN A 27 4.79 37.05 10.95
CA ASN A 27 4.86 35.75 11.60
C ASN A 27 4.25 34.63 10.73
N GLN A 28 3.12 34.90 10.06
CA GLN A 28 2.53 33.94 9.12
C GLN A 28 3.44 33.65 7.93
N LEU A 29 4.13 34.66 7.41
CA LEU A 29 5.03 34.51 6.27
C LEU A 29 6.28 33.70 6.66
N GLU A 30 6.84 33.97 7.84
CA GLU A 30 7.96 33.21 8.40
C GLU A 30 7.58 31.76 8.70
N GLN A 31 6.38 31.53 9.26
CA GLN A 31 5.83 30.19 9.45
C GLN A 31 5.64 29.46 8.12
N LYS A 32 5.09 30.12 7.10
CA LYS A 32 4.92 29.52 5.76
C LYS A 32 6.25 29.19 5.10
N GLN A 33 7.26 30.00 5.32
CA GLN A 33 8.61 29.76 4.83
C GLN A 33 9.25 28.54 5.51
N GLN A 34 9.14 28.42 6.83
CA GLN A 34 9.61 27.23 7.56
C GLN A 34 8.86 25.96 7.15
N GLU A 35 7.55 26.03 6.96
CA GLU A 35 6.76 24.90 6.44
C GLU A 35 7.20 24.50 5.02
N ALA A 36 7.54 25.46 4.17
CA ALA A 36 8.02 25.18 2.82
C ALA A 36 9.39 24.49 2.84
N GLU A 37 10.33 24.98 3.65
CA GLU A 37 11.64 24.35 3.83
C GLU A 37 11.52 22.93 4.41
N GLN A 38 10.58 22.70 5.33
CA GLN A 38 10.34 21.37 5.87
C GLN A 38 9.78 20.41 4.80
N ARG A 39 8.85 20.87 3.96
CA ARG A 39 8.31 20.08 2.84
C ARG A 39 9.40 19.78 1.80
N GLU A 40 10.29 20.72 1.52
CA GLU A 40 11.40 20.53 0.59
C GLU A 40 12.38 19.46 1.10
N LYS A 41 12.77 19.51 2.38
CA LYS A 41 13.61 18.47 3.01
C LYS A 41 12.95 17.08 2.97
N GLN A 42 11.64 17.01 3.21
CA GLN A 42 10.89 15.74 3.10
C GLN A 42 10.88 15.21 1.67
N PHE A 43 10.70 16.09 0.69
CA PHE A 43 10.73 15.73 -0.72
C PHE A 43 12.10 15.19 -1.15
N GLU A 44 13.20 15.85 -0.75
CA GLU A 44 14.56 15.36 -1.02
C GLU A 44 14.81 13.98 -0.41
N ALA A 45 14.37 13.76 0.84
CA ALA A 45 14.51 12.47 1.51
C ALA A 45 13.74 11.35 0.77
N LEU A 46 12.48 11.60 0.41
CA LEU A 46 11.65 10.64 -0.34
C LEU A 46 12.21 10.38 -1.75
N SER A 47 12.74 11.40 -2.41
CA SER A 47 13.36 11.25 -3.73
C SER A 47 14.58 10.32 -3.65
N LYS A 48 15.39 10.46 -2.60
CA LYS A 48 16.56 9.60 -2.38
C LYS A 48 16.16 8.15 -2.08
N GLU A 49 15.18 7.96 -1.19
CA GLU A 49 14.66 6.62 -0.87
C GLU A 49 14.05 5.93 -2.10
N THR A 50 13.36 6.68 -2.95
CA THR A 50 12.80 6.17 -4.21
C THR A 50 13.89 5.67 -5.16
N GLU A 51 14.99 6.42 -5.30
CA GLU A 51 16.10 5.99 -6.15
C GLU A 51 16.84 4.76 -5.56
N ASP A 52 17.00 4.71 -4.23
CA ASP A 52 17.57 3.54 -3.55
C ASP A 52 16.71 2.28 -3.75
N LEU A 53 15.38 2.40 -3.67
CA LEU A 53 14.45 1.32 -3.94
C LEU A 53 14.50 0.85 -5.39
N LYS A 54 14.58 1.79 -6.33
CA LYS A 54 14.72 1.49 -7.76
C LYS A 54 16.02 0.73 -8.04
N ASN A 55 17.13 1.13 -7.43
CA ASN A 55 18.41 0.43 -7.55
C ASN A 55 18.33 -1.00 -6.97
N LYS A 56 17.71 -1.17 -5.81
CA LYS A 56 17.47 -2.50 -5.21
C LYS A 56 16.59 -3.37 -6.12
N TYR A 57 15.54 -2.80 -6.69
CA TYR A 57 14.66 -3.50 -7.63
C TYR A 57 15.42 -3.97 -8.88
N CYS A 58 16.23 -3.11 -9.49
CA CYS A 58 17.06 -3.50 -10.63
C CYS A 58 18.01 -4.65 -10.28
N ALA A 59 18.69 -4.58 -9.13
CA ALA A 59 19.58 -5.65 -8.68
C ALA A 59 18.83 -6.98 -8.44
N VAL A 60 17.63 -6.94 -7.87
CA VAL A 60 16.79 -8.14 -7.71
C VAL A 60 16.32 -8.67 -9.06
N SER A 61 15.92 -7.81 -9.99
CA SER A 61 15.51 -8.20 -11.33
C SER A 61 16.64 -8.92 -12.08
N GLU A 62 17.86 -8.39 -12.04
CA GLU A 62 19.04 -9.03 -12.64
C GLU A 62 19.36 -10.39 -12.01
N ARG A 63 19.16 -10.52 -10.68
CA ARG A 63 19.30 -11.80 -9.97
C ARG A 63 18.23 -12.81 -10.37
N CYS A 64 16.99 -12.36 -10.57
CA CYS A 64 15.92 -13.22 -11.08
C CYS A 64 16.22 -13.68 -12.51
N ASP A 65 16.66 -12.78 -13.40
CA ASP A 65 17.01 -13.12 -14.78
C ASP A 65 18.16 -14.12 -14.87
N THR A 66 19.17 -13.98 -13.99
CA THR A 66 20.29 -14.91 -13.92
C THR A 66 19.87 -16.28 -13.39
N LEU A 67 19.00 -16.34 -12.39
CA LEU A 67 18.43 -17.59 -11.88
C LEU A 67 17.52 -18.27 -12.91
N GLU A 68 16.76 -17.49 -13.69
CA GLU A 68 15.90 -18.02 -14.75
C GLU A 68 16.72 -18.59 -15.91
N LYS A 69 17.86 -17.95 -16.24
CA LYS A 69 18.84 -18.50 -17.18
C LYS A 69 19.62 -19.70 -16.63
N GLN A 70 19.74 -19.82 -15.31
CA GLN A 70 20.29 -20.98 -14.60
C GLN A 70 19.29 -22.12 -14.40
N LYS A 71 18.08 -22.06 -14.98
CA LYS A 71 17.23 -23.26 -15.09
C LYS A 71 18.11 -24.37 -15.68
N VAL A 72 18.33 -25.41 -14.87
CA VAL A 72 19.02 -26.64 -15.27
C VAL A 72 18.54 -26.98 -16.68
N PRO A 73 19.44 -27.14 -17.65
CA PRO A 73 19.04 -27.42 -19.02
C PRO A 73 18.06 -28.57 -18.98
N SER A 74 16.87 -28.39 -19.54
CA SER A 74 15.81 -29.42 -19.57
C SER A 74 16.35 -30.79 -20.04
N GLY A 75 17.44 -30.79 -20.81
CA GLY A 75 18.21 -31.97 -21.20
C GLY A 75 18.93 -32.71 -20.06
N GLU A 76 19.51 -32.03 -19.07
CA GLU A 76 20.18 -32.71 -17.94
C GLU A 76 19.18 -33.45 -17.06
N LEU A 77 18.00 -32.87 -16.83
CA LEU A 77 16.90 -33.54 -16.12
C LEU A 77 16.40 -34.76 -16.91
N ALA A 78 16.29 -34.66 -18.23
CA ALA A 78 15.89 -35.77 -19.09
C ALA A 78 16.91 -36.92 -19.06
N VAL A 79 18.21 -36.62 -19.08
CA VAL A 79 19.30 -37.61 -18.96
C VAL A 79 19.24 -38.31 -17.61
N VAL A 80 19.07 -37.57 -16.51
CA VAL A 80 18.93 -38.18 -15.17
C VAL A 80 17.70 -39.08 -15.10
N GLN A 81 16.59 -38.67 -15.70
CA GLN A 81 15.36 -39.48 -15.75
C GLN A 81 15.54 -40.76 -16.57
N GLU A 82 16.31 -40.70 -17.66
CA GLU A 82 16.64 -41.86 -18.48
C GLU A 82 17.58 -42.82 -17.74
N GLN A 83 18.63 -42.31 -17.10
CA GLN A 83 19.53 -43.11 -16.26
C GLN A 83 18.78 -43.80 -15.11
N LEU A 84 17.81 -43.12 -14.50
CA LEU A 84 16.98 -43.73 -13.46
C LEU A 84 16.14 -44.89 -14.00
N ARG A 85 15.56 -44.75 -15.20
CA ARG A 85 14.81 -45.86 -15.84
C ARG A 85 15.69 -47.06 -16.12
N ASP A 86 16.87 -46.85 -16.71
CA ASP A 86 17.85 -47.92 -16.98
C ASP A 86 18.32 -48.61 -15.69
N ALA A 87 18.58 -47.83 -14.64
CA ALA A 87 18.97 -48.38 -13.34
C ALA A 87 17.87 -49.25 -12.71
N LEU A 88 16.61 -48.83 -12.83
CA LEU A 88 15.46 -49.59 -12.33
C LEU A 88 15.24 -50.90 -13.12
N GLU A 89 15.38 -50.85 -14.44
CA GLU A 89 15.28 -52.04 -15.30
C GLU A 89 16.40 -53.04 -14.99
N LYS A 90 17.64 -52.57 -14.87
CA LYS A 90 18.77 -53.42 -14.46
C LYS A 90 18.58 -54.00 -13.07
N ASN A 91 18.06 -53.23 -12.12
CA ASN A 91 17.77 -53.72 -10.77
C ASN A 91 16.73 -54.85 -10.80
N HIS A 92 15.68 -54.71 -11.61
CA HIS A 92 14.69 -55.77 -11.82
C HIS A 92 15.32 -57.03 -12.42
N ASN A 93 16.16 -56.88 -13.45
CA ASN A 93 16.86 -58.01 -14.06
C ASN A 93 17.80 -58.73 -13.08
N TRP A 94 18.49 -57.98 -12.22
CA TRP A 94 19.33 -58.56 -11.15
C TRP A 94 18.52 -59.35 -10.13
N LEU A 95 17.33 -58.88 -9.75
CA LEU A 95 16.43 -59.61 -8.86
C LEU A 95 16.00 -60.95 -9.47
N VAL A 96 15.62 -60.96 -10.74
CA VAL A 96 15.23 -62.20 -11.45
C VAL A 96 16.43 -63.15 -11.55
N TYR A 97 17.61 -62.63 -11.89
CA TYR A 97 18.83 -63.42 -11.97
C TYR A 97 19.20 -64.06 -10.62
N ASP A 98 19.11 -63.29 -9.53
CA ASP A 98 19.40 -63.79 -8.19
C ASP A 98 18.43 -64.91 -7.79
N GLN A 99 17.13 -64.73 -8.05
CA GLN A 99 16.12 -65.75 -7.79
C GLN A 99 16.37 -67.04 -8.59
N GLN A 100 16.78 -66.92 -9.86
CA GLN A 100 17.12 -68.08 -10.69
C GLN A 100 18.39 -68.78 -10.18
N ARG A 101 19.39 -68.00 -9.75
CA ARG A 101 20.64 -68.50 -9.17
C ARG A 101 20.37 -69.24 -7.85
N GLU A 102 19.52 -68.70 -6.98
CA GLU A 102 19.11 -69.37 -5.75
C GLU A 102 18.43 -70.71 -6.03
N ALA A 103 17.48 -70.74 -6.96
CA ALA A 103 16.81 -71.98 -7.36
C ALA A 103 17.79 -73.02 -7.92
N TYR A 104 18.77 -72.59 -8.73
CA TYR A 104 19.81 -73.45 -9.25
C TYR A 104 20.68 -74.05 -8.13
N VAL A 105 21.16 -73.21 -7.20
CA VAL A 105 21.97 -73.66 -6.06
C VAL A 105 21.19 -74.65 -5.19
N GLN A 106 19.91 -74.38 -4.92
CA GLN A 106 19.04 -75.33 -4.21
C GLN A 106 18.94 -76.67 -4.94
N GLY A 107 18.80 -76.66 -6.28
CA GLY A 107 18.80 -77.88 -7.09
C GLY A 107 20.12 -78.66 -7.02
N VAL A 108 21.25 -77.96 -7.06
CA VAL A 108 22.59 -78.59 -6.89
C VAL A 108 22.72 -79.21 -5.50
N LEU A 109 22.32 -78.51 -4.44
CA LEU A 109 22.36 -79.03 -3.07
C LEU A 109 21.48 -80.27 -2.90
N ALA A 110 20.27 -80.26 -3.48
CA ALA A 110 19.38 -81.41 -3.47
C ALA A 110 20.03 -82.63 -4.15
N ARG A 111 20.69 -82.42 -5.30
CA ARG A 111 21.39 -83.48 -6.03
C ARG A 111 22.59 -84.02 -5.27
N ILE A 112 23.39 -83.16 -4.63
CA ILE A 112 24.51 -83.58 -3.78
C ILE A 112 24.00 -84.48 -2.65
N LYS A 113 22.93 -84.06 -1.95
CA LYS A 113 22.33 -84.86 -0.86
C LYS A 113 21.81 -86.22 -1.33
N GLU A 114 21.21 -86.26 -2.51
CA GLU A 114 20.76 -87.53 -3.13
C GLU A 114 21.95 -88.46 -3.40
N LEU A 115 23.04 -87.94 -3.99
CA LEU A 115 24.25 -88.70 -4.26
C LEU A 115 24.96 -89.16 -2.98
N GLU A 116 25.01 -88.34 -1.93
CA GLU A 116 25.54 -88.72 -0.62
C GLU A 116 24.73 -89.88 0.00
N THR A 117 23.41 -89.85 -0.16
CA THR A 117 22.54 -90.94 0.30
C THR A 117 22.84 -92.23 -0.45
N GLN A 118 22.91 -92.17 -1.79
CA GLN A 118 23.25 -93.33 -2.63
C GLN A 118 24.64 -93.89 -2.29
N LEU A 119 25.63 -93.03 -2.05
CA LEU A 119 26.98 -93.45 -1.67
C LEU A 119 26.99 -94.14 -0.30
N ASN A 120 26.26 -93.61 0.67
CA ASN A 120 26.15 -94.21 2.01
C ASN A 120 25.46 -95.58 1.97
N GLU A 121 24.40 -95.72 1.18
CA GLU A 121 23.72 -97.01 0.97
C GLU A 121 24.64 -98.02 0.29
N ALA A 122 25.37 -97.61 -0.76
CA ALA A 122 26.36 -98.45 -1.44
C ALA A 122 27.49 -98.89 -0.50
N ASN A 123 27.99 -97.98 0.34
CA ASN A 123 29.03 -98.28 1.34
C ASN A 123 28.52 -99.25 2.41
N GLN A 124 27.27 -99.12 2.87
CA GLN A 124 26.66 -100.06 3.81
C GLN A 124 26.48 -101.45 3.19
N ALA A 125 26.07 -101.51 1.91
CA ALA A 125 25.96 -102.78 1.18
C ALA A 125 27.33 -103.47 1.01
N LEU A 126 28.38 -102.69 0.71
CA LEU A 126 29.76 -103.20 0.64
C LEU A 126 30.29 -103.68 2.00
N GLN A 127 29.97 -102.98 3.10
CA GLN A 127 30.35 -103.42 4.45
C GLN A 127 29.62 -104.71 4.88
N GLN A 128 28.38 -104.93 4.41
CA GLN A 128 27.67 -106.19 4.63
C GLN A 128 28.31 -107.33 3.84
N GLN A 129 28.78 -107.09 2.60
CA GLN A 129 29.51 -108.08 1.81
C GLN A 129 30.93 -108.38 2.37
N HIS A 130 31.64 -107.37 2.86
CA HIS A 130 32.96 -107.54 3.47
C HIS A 130 32.92 -108.24 4.84
N LYS A 131 31.77 -108.28 5.52
CA LYS A 131 31.58 -109.09 6.74
C LYS A 131 31.56 -110.60 6.46
N GLU A 132 31.42 -111.03 5.20
CA GLU A 132 31.43 -112.44 4.79
C GLU A 132 32.78 -112.89 4.21
N THR A 133 33.72 -111.98 3.97
CA THR A 133 35.01 -112.30 3.36
C THR A 133 36.12 -111.39 3.89
N SER A 134 36.86 -111.85 4.91
CA SER A 134 38.18 -111.29 5.19
C SER A 134 39.18 -112.36 5.67
N SER A 135 40.04 -112.78 4.76
CA SER A 135 41.43 -113.16 5.04
C SER A 135 42.23 -112.75 3.81
N ASP A 136 43.18 -111.83 3.94
CA ASP A 136 44.59 -112.22 3.95
C ASP A 136 45.51 -111.03 4.23
N GLY A 137 46.53 -111.28 5.04
CA GLY A 137 47.49 -110.30 5.52
C GLY A 137 48.80 -110.38 4.74
N GLN A 138 49.14 -109.32 4.01
CA GLN A 138 50.53 -109.02 3.60
C GLN A 138 50.75 -107.55 3.15
N SER A 139 49.92 -106.60 3.59
CA SER A 139 49.94 -105.18 3.14
C SER A 139 50.25 -104.14 4.26
N GLY A 140 50.78 -104.56 5.42
CA GLY A 140 50.80 -103.72 6.63
C GLY A 140 51.72 -102.49 6.60
N GLN A 141 52.91 -102.57 5.99
CA GLN A 141 53.88 -101.46 6.03
C GLN A 141 53.59 -100.34 5.01
N VAL A 142 53.07 -100.68 3.84
CA VAL A 142 52.64 -99.70 2.82
C VAL A 142 51.36 -99.03 3.29
N ALA A 143 50.39 -99.81 3.77
CA ALA A 143 49.16 -99.28 4.34
C ALA A 143 49.42 -98.34 5.53
N GLN A 144 50.43 -98.61 6.37
CA GLN A 144 50.73 -97.74 7.50
C GLN A 144 51.36 -96.41 7.10
N ARG A 145 52.25 -96.38 6.09
CA ARG A 145 52.78 -95.13 5.53
C ARG A 145 51.70 -94.32 4.81
N GLU A 146 50.81 -94.98 4.08
CA GLU A 146 49.66 -94.34 3.44
C GLU A 146 48.68 -93.76 4.48
N LEU A 147 48.42 -94.48 5.58
CA LEU A 147 47.59 -94.01 6.67
C LEU A 147 48.20 -92.79 7.37
N GLU A 148 49.52 -92.77 7.58
CA GLU A 148 50.23 -91.61 8.14
C GLU A 148 50.22 -90.41 7.18
N ALA A 149 50.41 -90.64 5.88
CA ALA A 149 50.32 -89.60 4.85
C ALA A 149 48.90 -89.00 4.77
N GLU A 150 47.87 -89.82 4.90
CA GLU A 150 46.49 -89.35 4.94
C GLU A 150 46.16 -88.64 6.25
N ARG A 151 46.65 -89.10 7.41
CA ARG A 151 46.54 -88.33 8.66
C ARG A 151 47.17 -86.94 8.55
N ALA A 152 48.33 -86.84 7.92
CA ALA A 152 48.98 -85.55 7.67
C ALA A 152 48.21 -84.68 6.65
N ARG A 153 47.52 -85.27 5.67
CA ARG A 153 46.61 -84.54 4.77
C ARG A 153 45.37 -84.04 5.51
N VAL A 154 44.72 -84.89 6.29
CA VAL A 154 43.55 -84.53 7.11
C VAL A 154 43.89 -83.42 8.10
N SER A 155 45.05 -83.49 8.76
CA SER A 155 45.47 -82.42 9.68
C SER A 155 45.70 -81.08 8.96
N ARG A 156 46.29 -81.09 7.75
CA ARG A 156 46.44 -79.88 6.94
C ARG A 156 45.11 -79.30 6.48
N THR A 157 44.21 -80.13 5.98
CA THR A 157 42.88 -79.65 5.54
C THR A 157 42.04 -79.16 6.72
N GLN A 158 42.18 -79.74 7.92
CA GLN A 158 41.57 -79.21 9.14
C GLN A 158 42.07 -77.80 9.47
N THR A 159 43.39 -77.56 9.44
CA THR A 159 43.93 -76.21 9.68
C THR A 159 43.48 -75.19 8.63
N GLU A 160 43.43 -75.59 7.36
CA GLU A 160 42.94 -74.72 6.27
C GLU A 160 41.45 -74.38 6.43
N LEU A 161 40.62 -75.35 6.84
CA LEU A 161 39.20 -75.13 7.14
C LEU A 161 39.01 -74.18 8.32
N GLU A 162 39.80 -74.32 9.39
CA GLU A 162 39.75 -73.43 10.54
C GLU A 162 40.13 -71.99 10.18
N ASP A 163 41.17 -71.81 9.36
CA ASP A 163 41.58 -70.48 8.90
C ASP A 163 40.56 -69.85 7.95
N LEU A 164 39.97 -70.63 7.04
CA LEU A 164 38.88 -70.16 6.18
C LEU A 164 37.65 -69.75 7.00
N ARG A 165 37.30 -70.54 8.02
CA ARG A 165 36.20 -70.21 8.94
C ARG A 165 36.46 -68.91 9.68
N ARG A 166 37.68 -68.71 10.21
CA ARG A 166 38.06 -67.45 10.91
C ARG A 166 37.93 -66.25 9.98
N ARG A 167 38.42 -66.35 8.73
CA ARG A 167 38.31 -65.28 7.73
C ARG A 167 36.87 -64.99 7.34
N TYR A 168 36.04 -66.02 7.21
CA TYR A 168 34.61 -65.86 6.94
C TYR A 168 33.90 -65.14 8.10
N GLU A 169 34.18 -65.52 9.34
CA GLU A 169 33.62 -64.87 10.52
C GLU A 169 34.04 -63.39 10.61
N GLU A 170 35.29 -63.06 10.32
CA GLU A 170 35.78 -61.69 10.26
C GLU A 170 35.08 -60.88 9.16
N LYS A 171 34.99 -61.43 7.94
CA LYS A 171 34.27 -60.80 6.82
C LYS A 171 32.78 -60.61 7.13
N SER A 172 32.17 -61.55 7.83
CA SER A 172 30.78 -61.43 8.28
C SER A 172 30.62 -60.28 9.27
N ARG A 173 31.52 -60.12 10.24
CA ARG A 173 31.50 -58.99 11.19
C ARG A 173 31.72 -57.65 10.48
N GLU A 174 32.69 -57.56 9.57
CA GLU A 174 32.93 -56.36 8.76
C GLU A 174 31.68 -55.98 7.95
N ALA A 175 31.03 -56.97 7.32
CA ALA A 175 29.81 -56.75 6.55
C ALA A 175 28.65 -56.23 7.43
N THR A 176 28.50 -56.76 8.64
CA THR A 176 27.49 -56.25 9.59
C THR A 176 27.78 -54.81 10.03
N GLN A 177 29.03 -54.48 10.36
CA GLN A 177 29.43 -53.13 10.76
C GLN A 177 29.23 -52.12 9.62
N ALA A 178 29.62 -52.49 8.39
CA ALA A 178 29.40 -51.65 7.21
C ALA A 178 27.91 -51.40 6.96
N ARG A 179 27.06 -52.42 7.16
CA ARG A 179 25.61 -52.29 7.03
C ARG A 179 25.01 -51.36 8.10
N GLU A 180 25.45 -51.48 9.35
CA GLU A 180 25.02 -50.59 10.43
C GLU A 180 25.44 -49.14 10.17
N GLN A 181 26.67 -48.92 9.74
CA GLN A 181 27.18 -47.59 9.40
C GLN A 181 26.37 -46.95 8.26
N LEU A 182 26.07 -47.70 7.20
CA LEU A 182 25.23 -47.22 6.11
C LEU A 182 23.81 -46.85 6.56
N LEU A 183 23.23 -47.60 7.49
CA LEU A 183 21.89 -47.28 8.03
C LEU A 183 21.92 -45.99 8.86
N GLU A 184 22.96 -45.82 9.67
CA GLU A 184 23.16 -44.63 10.48
C GLU A 184 23.41 -43.39 9.62
N ASP A 185 24.24 -43.50 8.59
CA ASP A 185 24.50 -42.39 7.66
C ASP A 185 23.23 -42.01 6.89
N ARG A 186 22.43 -42.98 6.43
CA ARG A 186 21.12 -42.71 5.81
C ARG A 186 20.14 -42.05 6.78
N LYS A 187 20.23 -42.33 8.08
CA LYS A 187 19.38 -41.69 9.10
C LYS A 187 19.81 -40.23 9.29
N ARG A 188 21.10 -39.98 9.45
CA ARG A 188 21.68 -38.62 9.57
C ARG A 188 21.36 -37.76 8.35
N GLU A 189 21.46 -38.32 7.15
CA GLU A 189 21.12 -37.62 5.92
C GLU A 189 19.64 -37.20 5.88
N ARG A 190 18.72 -38.09 6.30
CA ARG A 190 17.28 -37.75 6.40
C ARG A 190 17.03 -36.64 7.41
N GLU A 191 17.69 -36.71 8.57
CA GLU A 191 17.57 -35.70 9.63
C GLU A 191 18.11 -34.35 9.14
N ALA A 192 19.25 -34.32 8.46
CA ALA A 192 19.82 -33.12 7.86
C ALA A 192 18.88 -32.49 6.82
N LEU A 193 18.31 -33.30 5.92
CA LEU A 193 17.34 -32.82 4.92
C LEU A 193 16.03 -32.31 5.55
N GLN A 194 15.62 -32.88 6.68
CA GLN A 194 14.45 -32.40 7.41
C GLN A 194 14.73 -31.07 8.10
N GLU A 195 15.90 -30.92 8.71
CA GLU A 195 16.35 -29.68 9.34
C GLU A 195 16.51 -28.56 8.31
N GLU A 196 17.12 -28.85 7.16
CA GLU A 196 17.25 -27.88 6.06
C GLU A 196 15.88 -27.40 5.57
N ARG A 197 14.93 -28.32 5.38
CA ARG A 197 13.54 -27.98 5.03
C ARG A 197 12.88 -27.11 6.10
N ARG A 198 13.08 -27.41 7.38
CA ARG A 198 12.54 -26.61 8.49
C ARG A 198 13.12 -25.20 8.47
N CYS A 199 14.44 -25.08 8.41
CA CYS A 199 15.15 -23.81 8.34
C CYS A 199 14.74 -22.97 7.11
N SER A 200 14.59 -23.61 5.95
CA SER A 200 14.11 -22.96 4.73
C SER A 200 12.68 -22.45 4.89
N SER A 201 11.79 -23.27 5.46
CA SER A 201 10.42 -22.88 5.77
C SER A 201 10.34 -21.69 6.73
N GLU A 202 11.15 -21.69 7.80
CA GLU A 202 11.20 -20.58 8.75
C GLU A 202 11.71 -19.29 8.11
N ARG A 203 12.75 -19.36 7.27
CA ARG A 203 13.25 -18.20 6.52
C ARG A 203 12.18 -17.65 5.57
N SER A 204 11.49 -18.52 4.84
CA SER A 204 10.40 -18.14 3.94
C SER A 204 9.27 -17.45 4.71
N ALA A 205 8.86 -18.00 5.86
CA ALA A 205 7.82 -17.41 6.69
C ALA A 205 8.19 -16.02 7.23
N ARG A 206 9.46 -15.81 7.62
CA ARG A 206 9.96 -14.48 8.03
C ARG A 206 9.88 -13.47 6.88
N LEU A 207 10.37 -13.84 5.71
CA LEU A 207 10.32 -12.98 4.51
C LEU A 207 8.87 -12.65 4.10
N GLN A 208 7.95 -13.61 4.24
CA GLN A 208 6.52 -13.34 4.01
C GLN A 208 5.96 -12.33 5.01
N GLY A 209 6.30 -12.45 6.29
CA GLY A 209 5.91 -11.49 7.32
C GLY A 209 6.43 -10.08 7.02
N GLU A 210 7.71 -9.94 6.67
CA GLU A 210 8.31 -8.66 6.27
C GLU A 210 7.60 -8.06 5.04
N LEU A 211 7.28 -8.88 4.03
CA LEU A 211 6.54 -8.43 2.85
C LEU A 211 5.12 -7.95 3.19
N GLU A 212 4.43 -8.62 4.11
CA GLU A 212 3.11 -8.20 4.57
C GLU A 212 3.16 -6.88 5.35
N GLU A 213 4.19 -6.67 6.17
CA GLU A 213 4.42 -5.40 6.85
C GLU A 213 4.71 -4.27 5.85
N GLU A 214 5.56 -4.51 4.85
CA GLU A 214 5.81 -3.53 3.80
C GLU A 214 4.54 -3.22 3.00
N ARG A 215 3.71 -4.22 2.70
CA ARG A 215 2.42 -3.99 2.04
C ARG A 215 1.50 -3.10 2.88
N LYS A 216 1.47 -3.27 4.20
CA LYS A 216 0.70 -2.40 5.11
C LYS A 216 1.25 -0.98 5.11
N ARG A 217 2.58 -0.82 5.24
CA ARG A 217 3.25 0.49 5.17
C ARG A 217 2.92 1.22 3.86
N VAL A 218 3.01 0.52 2.73
CA VAL A 218 2.69 1.09 1.40
C VAL A 218 1.21 1.49 1.32
N ALA A 219 0.29 0.67 1.84
CA ALA A 219 -1.13 1.02 1.86
C ALA A 219 -1.41 2.27 2.71
N GLU A 220 -0.77 2.40 3.87
CA GLU A 220 -0.89 3.58 4.73
C GLU A 220 -0.34 4.85 4.06
N LEU A 221 0.84 4.76 3.45
CA LEU A 221 1.43 5.88 2.70
C LEU A 221 0.54 6.29 1.52
N LEU A 222 -0.01 5.32 0.78
CA LEU A 222 -0.93 5.58 -0.33
C LEU A 222 -2.21 6.28 0.15
N MET A 223 -2.73 5.91 1.32
CA MET A 223 -3.86 6.61 1.93
C MET A 223 -3.50 8.08 2.26
N GLN A 224 -2.31 8.32 2.83
CA GLN A 224 -1.85 9.69 3.15
C GLN A 224 -1.67 10.54 1.89
N VAL A 225 -1.05 9.99 0.83
CA VAL A 225 -0.90 10.69 -0.45
C VAL A 225 -2.25 11.07 -1.04
N ASN A 226 -3.23 10.18 -1.00
CA ASN A 226 -4.59 10.48 -1.47
C ASN A 226 -5.26 11.61 -0.68
N LEU A 227 -5.10 11.63 0.65
CA LEU A 227 -5.64 12.70 1.49
C LEU A 227 -4.99 14.05 1.16
N LEU A 228 -3.66 14.07 0.98
CA LEU A 228 -2.93 15.28 0.59
C LEU A 228 -3.34 15.77 -0.80
N GLN A 229 -3.48 14.86 -1.77
CA GLN A 229 -3.95 15.21 -3.11
C GLN A 229 -5.35 15.82 -3.08
N LYS A 230 -6.27 15.26 -2.29
CA LYS A 230 -7.63 15.82 -2.11
C LYS A 230 -7.59 17.20 -1.46
N SER A 231 -6.79 17.36 -0.40
CA SER A 231 -6.62 18.66 0.27
C SER A 231 -6.05 19.72 -0.68
N LEU A 232 -5.08 19.35 -1.52
CA LEU A 232 -4.50 20.26 -2.50
C LEU A 232 -5.52 20.72 -3.55
N MET A 233 -6.42 19.83 -3.98
CA MET A 233 -7.49 20.19 -4.91
C MET A 233 -8.49 21.15 -4.26
N ASN A 234 -8.91 20.88 -3.02
CA ASN A 234 -9.79 21.79 -2.27
C ASN A 234 -9.14 23.17 -2.08
N GLN A 235 -7.85 23.21 -1.73
CA GLN A 235 -7.11 24.46 -1.58
C GLN A 235 -7.08 25.27 -2.88
N LYS A 236 -6.91 24.62 -4.04
CA LYS A 236 -6.96 25.29 -5.34
C LYS A 236 -8.36 25.85 -5.65
N GLU A 237 -9.41 25.16 -5.26
CA GLU A 237 -10.79 25.65 -5.41
C GLU A 237 -11.06 26.86 -4.51
N GLU A 238 -10.60 26.82 -3.27
CA GLU A 238 -10.67 27.94 -2.33
C GLU A 238 -9.89 29.16 -2.84
N GLN A 239 -8.66 28.96 -3.36
CA GLN A 239 -7.88 30.03 -3.98
C GLN A 239 -8.61 30.69 -5.15
N LYS A 240 -9.27 29.91 -6.02
CA LYS A 240 -10.10 30.46 -7.10
C LYS A 240 -11.26 31.28 -6.57
N ARG A 241 -11.92 30.81 -5.51
CA ARG A 241 -13.03 31.52 -4.87
C ARG A 241 -12.57 32.84 -4.24
N ILE A 242 -11.43 32.84 -3.56
CA ILE A 242 -10.82 34.04 -2.98
C ILE A 242 -10.49 35.05 -4.08
N ALA A 243 -9.80 34.63 -5.14
CA ALA A 243 -9.44 35.51 -6.26
C ALA A 243 -10.68 36.14 -6.92
N PHE A 244 -11.77 35.38 -7.06
CA PHE A 244 -13.04 35.91 -7.57
C PHE A 244 -13.64 36.97 -6.64
N LEU A 245 -13.67 36.72 -5.32
CA LEU A 245 -14.18 37.68 -4.34
C LEU A 245 -13.32 38.95 -4.28
N GLU A 246 -11.99 38.81 -4.37
CA GLU A 246 -11.07 39.95 -4.43
C GLU A 246 -11.35 40.82 -5.66
N GLN A 247 -11.57 40.20 -6.82
CA GLN A 247 -11.97 40.93 -8.03
C GLN A 247 -13.31 41.66 -7.84
N GLN A 248 -14.29 41.01 -7.22
CA GLN A 248 -15.59 41.61 -6.94
C GLN A 248 -15.47 42.82 -6.00
N ILE A 249 -14.66 42.71 -4.94
CA ILE A 249 -14.39 43.81 -4.01
C ILE A 249 -13.72 44.98 -4.75
N GLN A 250 -12.73 44.72 -5.61
CA GLN A 250 -12.06 45.76 -6.39
C GLN A 250 -13.01 46.48 -7.35
N LEU A 251 -13.88 45.75 -8.04
CA LEU A 251 -14.89 46.33 -8.93
C LEU A 251 -15.87 47.21 -8.15
N SER A 252 -16.39 46.72 -7.03
CA SER A 252 -17.29 47.49 -6.16
C SER A 252 -16.62 48.74 -5.58
N ALA A 253 -15.35 48.64 -5.19
CA ALA A 253 -14.59 49.80 -4.71
C ALA A 253 -14.45 50.87 -5.81
N LYS A 254 -14.14 50.46 -7.05
CA LYS A 254 -14.03 51.36 -8.20
C LYS A 254 -15.36 52.02 -8.54
N GLU A 255 -16.46 51.27 -8.52
CA GLU A 255 -17.81 51.83 -8.71
C GLU A 255 -18.13 52.87 -7.63
N SER A 256 -17.81 52.59 -6.36
CA SER A 256 -18.00 53.54 -5.28
C SER A 256 -17.16 54.82 -5.44
N GLU A 257 -15.94 54.72 -5.96
CA GLU A 257 -15.11 55.90 -6.28
C GLU A 257 -15.71 56.74 -7.41
N ASN A 258 -16.23 56.10 -8.46
CA ASN A 258 -16.94 56.81 -9.54
C ASN A 258 -18.18 57.52 -9.00
N ASP A 259 -19.00 56.84 -8.19
CA ASP A 259 -20.19 57.43 -7.57
C ASP A 259 -19.84 58.66 -6.68
N LYS A 260 -18.69 58.62 -5.99
CA LYS A 260 -18.20 59.78 -5.23
C LYS A 260 -17.88 60.96 -6.15
N LEU A 261 -17.24 60.73 -7.29
CA LEU A 261 -16.93 61.78 -8.27
C LEU A 261 -18.20 62.37 -8.88
N ASP A 262 -19.18 61.52 -9.22
CA ASP A 262 -20.47 61.96 -9.73
C ASP A 262 -21.23 62.80 -8.69
N ARG A 263 -21.23 62.35 -7.43
CA ARG A 263 -21.82 63.12 -6.32
C ARG A 263 -21.14 64.48 -6.12
N GLN A 264 -19.82 64.56 -6.19
CA GLN A 264 -19.09 65.83 -6.12
C GLN A 264 -19.45 66.76 -7.29
N THR A 265 -19.57 66.21 -8.50
CA THR A 265 -19.96 66.94 -9.70
C THR A 265 -21.38 67.52 -9.55
N LEU A 266 -22.34 66.70 -9.12
CA LEU A 266 -23.71 67.12 -8.86
C LEU A 266 -23.77 68.18 -7.74
N GLN A 267 -22.98 68.02 -6.68
CA GLN A 267 -22.88 69.01 -5.61
C GLN A 267 -22.36 70.36 -6.13
N HIS A 268 -21.35 70.35 -7.01
CA HIS A 268 -20.85 71.57 -7.65
C HIS A 268 -21.91 72.24 -8.54
N GLN A 269 -22.62 71.46 -9.35
CA GLN A 269 -23.72 71.96 -10.19
C GLN A 269 -24.84 72.58 -9.34
N LEU A 270 -25.21 71.94 -8.23
CA LEU A 270 -26.21 72.46 -7.30
C LEU A 270 -25.77 73.79 -6.71
N GLN A 271 -24.51 73.92 -6.26
CA GLN A 271 -23.99 75.18 -5.75
C GLN A 271 -24.03 76.30 -6.80
N LYS A 272 -23.74 75.96 -8.06
CA LYS A 272 -23.83 76.91 -9.18
C LYS A 272 -25.27 77.39 -9.38
N VAL A 273 -26.25 76.48 -9.43
CA VAL A 273 -27.68 76.83 -9.53
C VAL A 273 -28.11 77.70 -8.34
N LEU A 274 -27.74 77.33 -7.10
CA LEU A 274 -28.05 78.12 -5.90
C LEU A 274 -27.42 79.53 -5.93
N LYS A 275 -26.28 79.70 -6.58
CA LYS A 275 -25.65 81.02 -6.77
C LYS A 275 -26.40 81.86 -7.79
N GLU A 276 -26.81 81.26 -8.91
CA GLU A 276 -27.62 81.95 -9.92
C GLU A 276 -29.02 82.29 -9.39
N LEU A 277 -29.67 81.40 -8.63
CA LEU A 277 -30.94 81.68 -7.95
C LEU A 277 -30.82 82.85 -6.98
N ARG A 278 -29.72 82.95 -6.22
CA ARG A 278 -29.44 84.12 -5.36
C ARG A 278 -29.32 85.41 -6.16
N LYS A 279 -28.56 85.40 -7.27
CA LYS A 279 -28.45 86.58 -8.15
C LYS A 279 -29.80 86.98 -8.74
N ALA A 280 -30.60 86.00 -9.19
CA ALA A 280 -31.94 86.24 -9.73
C ALA A 280 -32.84 86.86 -8.65
N ARG A 281 -32.80 86.34 -7.41
CA ARG A 281 -33.49 86.93 -6.27
C ARG A 281 -33.04 88.38 -6.00
N ASP A 282 -31.74 88.65 -5.95
CA ASP A 282 -31.21 90.01 -5.74
C ASP A 282 -31.62 90.97 -6.88
N GLN A 283 -31.76 90.46 -8.10
CA GLN A 283 -32.26 91.22 -9.24
C GLN A 283 -33.76 91.51 -9.10
N ILE A 284 -34.56 90.53 -8.67
CA ILE A 284 -35.98 90.72 -8.35
C ILE A 284 -36.13 91.81 -7.28
N THR A 285 -35.41 91.70 -6.15
CA THR A 285 -35.47 92.70 -5.07
C THR A 285 -35.07 94.11 -5.53
N ARG A 286 -34.05 94.23 -6.39
CA ARG A 286 -33.69 95.52 -7.00
C ARG A 286 -34.78 96.07 -7.89
N LEU A 287 -35.37 95.26 -8.77
CA LEU A 287 -36.48 95.68 -9.64
C LEU A 287 -37.72 96.06 -8.83
N GLU A 288 -38.04 95.33 -7.76
CA GLU A 288 -39.13 95.66 -6.83
C GLU A 288 -38.88 97.00 -6.13
N SER A 289 -37.67 97.26 -5.64
CA SER A 289 -37.32 98.55 -5.02
C SER A 289 -37.39 99.72 -6.02
N ALA A 290 -36.96 99.52 -7.27
CA ALA A 290 -37.07 100.52 -8.34
C ALA A 290 -38.53 100.78 -8.75
N LYS A 291 -39.37 99.73 -8.72
CA LYS A 291 -40.82 99.83 -8.92
C LYS A 291 -41.48 100.62 -7.77
N GLN A 292 -41.15 100.31 -6.52
CA GLN A 292 -41.62 101.07 -5.34
C GLN A 292 -41.16 102.53 -5.35
N GLN A 293 -39.96 102.84 -5.85
CA GLN A 293 -39.52 104.23 -6.05
C GLN A 293 -40.28 104.95 -7.17
N ARG A 294 -40.70 104.23 -8.22
CA ARG A 294 -41.61 104.76 -9.27
C ARG A 294 -43.01 104.98 -8.72
N GLU A 295 -43.52 104.06 -7.91
CA GLU A 295 -44.83 104.18 -7.24
C GLU A 295 -44.81 105.25 -6.15
N SER A 296 -43.66 105.51 -5.49
CA SER A 296 -43.48 106.58 -4.49
C SER A 296 -43.47 108.00 -5.08
N ARG A 297 -43.37 108.19 -6.40
CA ARG A 297 -43.50 109.52 -7.04
C ARG A 297 -44.94 109.88 -7.42
N PHE A 298 -45.91 109.00 -7.13
CA PHE A 298 -47.33 109.25 -7.31
C PHE A 298 -48.12 108.56 -6.18
N SER A 299 -48.44 109.32 -5.12
CA SER A 299 -49.60 109.04 -4.24
C SER A 299 -50.81 109.70 -4.93
N GLU A 300 -51.98 109.11 -5.17
CA GLU A 300 -52.86 108.15 -4.44
C GLU A 300 -54.06 107.77 -5.38
N PRO A 301 -55.12 107.03 -4.98
CA PRO A 301 -55.28 105.80 -4.17
C PRO A 301 -56.21 104.74 -4.85
N SER A 302 -56.11 103.45 -4.52
CA SER A 302 -57.22 102.44 -4.61
C SER A 302 -56.70 101.08 -4.11
N SER A 303 -57.13 100.48 -2.99
CA SER A 303 -58.44 99.89 -2.63
C SER A 303 -58.68 98.47 -3.22
N TYR A 304 -58.84 97.49 -2.31
CA TYR A 304 -59.16 96.04 -2.48
C TYR A 304 -58.03 95.18 -3.11
N ASN A 305 -57.61 94.01 -2.61
CA ASN A 305 -58.23 93.03 -1.73
C ASN A 305 -57.20 92.32 -0.84
N ARG A 306 -57.62 92.16 0.42
CA ARG A 306 -57.27 91.10 1.36
C ARG A 306 -57.98 89.82 0.90
N MET A 307 -57.26 88.74 0.64
CA MET A 307 -57.74 87.38 0.90
C MET A 307 -56.59 86.48 1.35
N ASP A 308 -56.88 85.83 2.46
CA ASP A 308 -56.04 84.95 3.24
C ASP A 308 -55.90 83.55 2.61
N PHE A 309 -54.74 82.94 2.87
CA PHE A 309 -54.54 81.54 3.24
C PHE A 309 -55.49 80.47 2.64
N GLU A 310 -54.97 79.68 1.69
CA GLU A 310 -55.47 78.31 1.50
C GLU A 310 -54.32 77.30 1.45
N ARG A 311 -54.11 76.73 2.63
CA ARG A 311 -53.29 75.56 2.93
C ARG A 311 -53.95 74.35 2.29
N LEU A 312 -53.45 73.90 1.14
CA LEU A 312 -53.80 72.58 0.60
C LEU A 312 -52.95 71.50 1.28
N THR A 313 -53.42 71.09 2.45
CA THR A 313 -53.21 69.73 2.97
C THR A 313 -54.28 68.80 2.40
N ILE A 314 -53.92 67.52 2.23
CA ILE A 314 -54.76 66.36 1.83
C ILE A 314 -54.79 66.21 0.29
N GLN A 315 -54.16 65.20 -0.30
CA GLN A 315 -54.61 63.83 -0.17
C GLN A 315 -53.48 62.80 -0.09
N ASP A 316 -53.35 62.27 1.11
CA ASP A 316 -52.92 60.91 1.40
C ASP A 316 -53.77 59.95 0.54
N GLN A 317 -53.20 59.44 -0.55
CA GLN A 317 -53.67 58.18 -1.13
C GLN A 317 -52.82 57.08 -0.51
N THR A 318 -53.30 56.64 0.64
CA THR A 318 -53.20 55.26 1.09
C THR A 318 -53.77 54.35 -0.01
N THR A 319 -52.94 54.00 -0.99
CA THR A 319 -53.04 52.70 -1.64
C THR A 319 -51.86 51.89 -1.16
N SER A 320 -52.05 51.24 -0.01
CA SER A 320 -51.27 50.06 0.31
C SER A 320 -51.31 49.13 -0.90
N PRO A 321 -50.19 48.78 -1.56
CA PRO A 321 -50.11 47.54 -2.30
C PRO A 321 -49.80 46.46 -1.27
N SER A 322 -50.71 46.22 -0.32
CA SER A 322 -50.70 44.99 0.47
C SER A 322 -51.29 43.87 -0.39
N LYS A 323 -50.49 43.49 -1.39
CA LYS A 323 -50.46 42.23 -2.11
C LYS A 323 -49.22 42.31 -3.01
N VAL A 324 -48.06 42.46 -2.38
CA VAL A 324 -46.85 41.88 -2.98
C VAL A 324 -47.16 40.39 -3.02
N HIS A 325 -47.50 39.87 -4.19
CA HIS A 325 -47.38 38.43 -4.43
C HIS A 325 -45.94 38.11 -4.06
N ASN A 326 -45.75 37.44 -2.91
CA ASN A 326 -44.43 37.04 -2.46
C ASN A 326 -43.87 36.13 -3.55
N ILE A 327 -42.91 36.63 -4.31
CA ILE A 327 -42.22 35.89 -5.39
C ILE A 327 -41.55 34.61 -4.83
N LEU A 328 -41.41 34.52 -3.50
CA LEU A 328 -40.93 33.35 -2.77
C LEU A 328 -41.98 32.24 -2.57
N ASP A 329 -43.28 32.46 -2.83
CA ASP A 329 -44.30 31.40 -2.76
C ASP A 329 -44.32 30.49 -4.00
N GLU A 330 -43.61 30.84 -5.07
CA GLU A 330 -43.48 29.99 -6.27
C GLU A 330 -42.38 28.93 -6.13
N SER A 331 -41.51 29.06 -5.12
CA SER A 331 -40.45 28.09 -4.83
C SER A 331 -40.84 27.23 -3.64
N ILE A 332 -40.96 25.93 -3.88
CA ILE A 332 -41.35 24.92 -2.91
C ILE A 332 -40.09 24.21 -2.42
N LEU A 333 -39.91 24.14 -1.10
CA LEU A 333 -38.87 23.37 -0.43
C LEU A 333 -39.49 22.08 0.11
N GLU A 334 -38.83 20.95 -0.13
CA GLU A 334 -39.33 19.65 0.25
C GLU A 334 -38.49 19.06 1.39
N CYS A 335 -39.16 18.40 2.33
CA CYS A 335 -38.47 17.60 3.34
C CYS A 335 -37.81 16.38 2.67
N PRO A 336 -36.49 16.19 2.78
CA PRO A 336 -35.78 15.09 2.11
C PRO A 336 -36.13 13.71 2.69
N ASN A 337 -36.78 13.63 3.85
CA ASN A 337 -37.14 12.34 4.46
C ASN A 337 -38.56 11.88 4.10
N CYS A 338 -39.56 12.78 4.11
CA CYS A 338 -40.97 12.41 3.87
C CYS A 338 -41.60 13.05 2.62
N GLY A 339 -40.87 13.95 1.93
CA GLY A 339 -41.35 14.62 0.72
C GLY A 339 -42.42 15.68 0.95
N ALA A 340 -42.67 16.10 2.20
CA ALA A 340 -43.63 17.16 2.49
C ALA A 340 -43.15 18.50 1.92
N SER A 341 -44.02 19.13 1.13
CA SER A 341 -43.76 20.38 0.39
C SER A 341 -44.16 21.61 1.21
N TYR A 342 -43.25 22.58 1.31
CA TYR A 342 -43.45 23.84 2.01
C TYR A 342 -43.09 25.02 1.12
N PRO A 343 -43.92 26.08 1.06
CA PRO A 343 -43.54 27.32 0.40
C PRO A 343 -42.27 27.92 1.04
N THR A 344 -41.39 28.55 0.26
CA THR A 344 -40.15 29.14 0.80
C THR A 344 -40.43 30.24 1.83
N SER A 345 -41.59 30.90 1.74
CA SER A 345 -42.07 31.86 2.74
C SER A 345 -42.30 31.24 4.13
N GLN A 346 -42.51 29.92 4.21
CA GLN A 346 -42.75 29.13 5.43
C GLN A 346 -41.55 28.26 5.83
N HIS A 347 -40.32 28.64 5.45
CA HIS A 347 -39.09 27.89 5.78
C HIS A 347 -38.92 27.56 7.28
N ARG A 348 -39.43 28.41 8.19
CA ARG A 348 -39.40 28.11 9.65
C ARG A 348 -40.25 26.89 10.02
N GLU A 349 -41.35 26.66 9.32
CA GLU A 349 -42.25 25.53 9.55
C GLU A 349 -41.64 24.22 9.01
N LEU A 350 -40.92 24.30 7.89
CA LEU A 350 -40.11 23.19 7.38
C LEU A 350 -38.99 22.81 8.38
N LEU A 351 -38.26 23.78 8.94
CA LEU A 351 -37.21 23.47 9.94
C LEU A 351 -37.79 22.77 11.18
N ALA A 352 -38.92 23.27 11.70
CA ALA A 352 -39.61 22.61 12.81
C ALA A 352 -40.08 21.19 12.43
N HIS A 353 -40.54 20.99 11.18
CA HIS A 353 -40.89 19.66 10.68
C HIS A 353 -39.68 18.74 10.57
N LEU A 354 -38.51 19.23 10.12
CA LEU A 354 -37.28 18.45 9.99
C LEU A 354 -36.79 17.95 11.36
N ASP A 355 -36.93 18.75 12.43
CA ASP A 355 -36.55 18.34 13.78
C ASP A 355 -37.35 17.10 14.27
N TYR A 356 -38.62 16.99 13.89
CA TYR A 356 -39.45 15.81 14.18
C TYR A 356 -39.27 14.69 13.16
N CYS A 357 -38.98 15.00 11.91
CA CYS A 357 -38.92 14.02 10.82
C CYS A 357 -37.57 13.28 10.76
N PHE A 358 -36.50 13.86 11.32
CA PHE A 358 -35.18 13.21 11.44
C PHE A 358 -34.93 12.53 12.80
N SER A 359 -35.86 12.68 13.75
CA SER A 359 -35.95 11.86 14.96
C SER A 359 -36.65 10.54 14.65
#